data_AF-A0A494YZD0-F1
#
_entry.id   AF-A0A494YZD0-F1
#
_cell.length_a   1.000
_cell.length_b   1.000
_cell.length_c   1.000
_cell.angle_alpha   90.00
_cell.angle_beta   90.00
_cell.angle_gamma   90.00
#
_symmetry.space_group_name_H-M   'P 1'
#
loop_
_entity.id
_entity.type
_entity.pdbx_description
1 polymer ?
#
loop_
_entity_poly.entity_id
_entity_poly.type
_entity_poly.pdbx_seq_one_letter_code
_entity_poly.pdbx_strand_id
1 'polypeptide(L)'
;MKRIVSLLLALIISIGVLPTIVLAIEENDPAFESYIEEIGWEKQDYIDYLESKEWSLEDHFISVDELGIPLTEESIKPVLEDFDLTREELNALLVEFGDIAEGQDVLDGEYLVFEEDLSYTVDYYVNGLTPVDDNSLQELLDYYEFDSKEALESFLNEYDESIEYYDYIEDLEMTVDMYLYPAGTVIDDDNLQELLENYDFGSKEDLELYLKEYGDSIEYYAFIEDLDYSIDMYQNGYYEEDDLTYLDEELIDMNFVDTSSVYIMFLLQLFYGLISS
;
A
#
# COMPACT_ATOMS: atom_id res chain seq x y z
N MET A 1 -46.12 -7.19 27.43
CA MET A 1 -44.97 -7.97 27.91
C MET A 1 -44.26 -8.70 26.77
N LYS A 2 -44.85 -9.67 26.07
CA LYS A 2 -44.18 -10.41 24.98
C LYS A 2 -43.59 -9.52 23.86
N ARG A 3 -44.33 -8.49 23.43
CA ARG A 3 -43.85 -7.54 22.40
C ARG A 3 -42.69 -6.64 22.86
N ILE A 4 -42.65 -6.32 24.16
CA ILE A 4 -41.57 -5.49 24.75
C ILE A 4 -40.31 -6.34 24.91
N VAL A 5 -40.46 -7.60 25.31
CA VAL A 5 -39.35 -8.56 25.40
C VAL A 5 -38.77 -8.86 24.01
N SER A 6 -39.61 -9.02 22.98
CA SER A 6 -39.12 -9.19 21.60
C SER A 6 -38.41 -7.97 21.04
N LEU A 7 -38.86 -6.75 21.37
CA LEU A 7 -38.17 -5.52 20.96
C LEU A 7 -36.83 -5.34 21.68
N LEU A 8 -36.75 -5.64 22.98
CA LEU A 8 -35.50 -5.61 23.73
C LEU A 8 -34.50 -6.66 23.23
N LEU A 9 -34.98 -7.86 22.88
CA LEU A 9 -34.13 -8.91 22.32
C LEU A 9 -33.59 -8.52 20.94
N ALA A 10 -34.43 -7.95 20.08
CA ALA A 10 -34.01 -7.45 18.77
C ALA A 10 -32.97 -6.33 18.91
N LEU A 11 -33.16 -5.41 19.88
CA LEU A 11 -32.23 -4.31 20.15
C LEU A 11 -30.85 -4.83 20.63
N ILE A 12 -30.84 -5.81 21.53
CA ILE A 12 -29.59 -6.41 22.03
C ILE A 12 -28.87 -7.17 20.91
N ILE A 13 -29.61 -7.88 20.06
CA ILE A 13 -29.03 -8.57 18.90
C ILE A 13 -28.44 -7.53 17.93
N SER A 14 -29.14 -6.44 17.62
CA SER A 14 -28.62 -5.39 16.72
C SER A 14 -27.39 -4.65 17.25
N ILE A 15 -27.18 -4.57 18.57
CA ILE A 15 -25.95 -4.00 19.15
C ILE A 15 -24.79 -5.00 19.08
N GLY A 16 -25.07 -6.31 19.15
CA GLY A 16 -24.05 -7.36 19.09
C GLY A 16 -23.58 -7.75 17.69
N VAL A 17 -24.14 -7.16 16.62
CA VAL A 17 -23.70 -7.36 15.22
C VAL A 17 -23.07 -6.10 14.62
N LEU A 18 -22.87 -5.04 15.42
CA LEU A 18 -22.07 -3.92 14.95
C LEU A 18 -20.64 -4.41 14.78
N PRO A 19 -19.99 -4.18 13.62
CA PRO A 19 -18.55 -4.39 13.51
C PRO A 19 -17.90 -3.57 14.63
N THR A 20 -16.91 -4.16 15.32
CA THR A 20 -16.05 -3.37 16.19
C THR A 20 -15.41 -2.33 15.31
N ILE A 21 -15.83 -1.07 15.43
CA ILE A 21 -15.13 0.05 14.83
C ILE A 21 -13.70 -0.08 15.32
N VAL A 22 -12.78 -0.35 14.39
CA VAL A 22 -11.35 -0.33 14.70
C VAL A 22 -11.03 1.15 14.84
N LEU A 23 -11.01 1.61 16.09
CA LEU A 23 -10.63 2.97 16.41
C LEU A 23 -9.11 3.03 16.33
N ALA A 24 -8.58 4.06 15.67
CA ALA A 24 -7.16 4.38 15.72
C ALA A 24 -6.71 4.55 17.17
N ILE A 25 -5.42 4.33 17.41
CA ILE A 25 -4.87 4.40 18.77
C ILE A 25 -4.93 5.85 19.25
N GLU A 26 -5.68 6.10 20.31
CA GLU A 26 -5.66 7.40 21.00
C GLU A 26 -4.51 7.43 22.01
N GLU A 27 -3.95 8.62 22.27
CA GLU A 27 -2.88 8.78 23.27
C GLU A 27 -3.25 8.20 24.65
N ASN A 28 -4.51 8.25 25.05
CA ASN A 28 -5.00 7.77 26.34
C ASN A 28 -5.45 6.29 26.34
N ASP A 29 -5.15 5.54 25.27
CA ASP A 29 -5.48 4.13 25.18
C ASP A 29 -4.69 3.31 26.24
N PRO A 30 -5.36 2.54 27.12
CA PRO A 30 -4.67 1.69 28.09
C PRO A 30 -3.71 0.66 27.48
N ALA A 31 -3.97 0.21 26.25
CA ALA A 31 -3.07 -0.69 25.53
C ALA A 31 -1.77 0.02 25.14
N PHE A 32 -1.87 1.27 24.66
CA PHE A 32 -0.70 2.10 24.37
C PHE A 32 0.11 2.40 25.64
N GLU A 33 -0.56 2.76 26.75
CA GLU A 33 0.13 2.98 28.02
C GLU A 33 0.89 1.73 28.52
N SER A 34 0.29 0.55 28.34
CA SER A 34 0.92 -0.73 28.71
C SER A 34 2.14 -1.03 27.83
N TYR A 35 2.03 -0.78 26.53
CA TYR A 35 3.10 -0.98 25.56
C TYR A 35 4.31 -0.07 25.83
N ILE A 36 4.08 1.22 26.04
CA ILE A 36 5.14 2.18 26.35
C ILE A 36 5.88 1.82 27.65
N GLU A 37 5.15 1.34 28.66
CA GLU A 37 5.78 0.82 29.89
C GLU A 37 6.63 -0.44 29.63
N GLU A 38 6.18 -1.33 28.74
CA GLU A 38 6.88 -2.56 28.37
C GLU A 38 8.22 -2.28 27.68
N ILE A 39 8.23 -1.38 26.70
CA ILE A 39 9.45 -1.00 25.99
C ILE A 39 10.33 -0.02 26.78
N GLY A 40 9.84 0.45 27.94
CA GLY A 40 10.57 1.32 28.85
C GLY A 40 10.74 2.76 28.36
N TRP A 41 9.84 3.22 27.49
CA TRP A 41 9.82 4.61 27.00
C TRP A 41 8.99 5.52 27.88
N GLU A 42 9.27 6.82 27.83
CA GLU A 42 8.35 7.82 28.35
C GLU A 42 7.34 8.16 27.25
N LYS A 43 6.07 8.32 27.64
CA LYS A 43 4.95 8.47 26.70
C LYS A 43 5.10 9.71 25.81
N GLN A 44 5.42 10.86 26.40
CA GLN A 44 5.61 12.08 25.63
C GLN A 44 6.85 11.99 24.75
N ASP A 45 7.96 11.42 25.25
CA ASP A 45 9.16 11.21 24.42
C ASP A 45 8.86 10.33 23.19
N TYR A 46 8.00 9.30 23.32
CA TYR A 46 7.58 8.45 22.21
C TYR A 46 6.71 9.20 21.19
N ILE A 47 5.75 10.00 21.68
CA ILE A 47 4.90 10.84 20.82
C ILE A 47 5.76 11.88 20.08
N ASP A 48 6.64 12.58 20.80
CA ASP A 48 7.57 13.56 20.24
C ASP A 48 8.49 12.91 19.18
N TYR A 49 8.88 11.65 19.37
CA TYR A 49 9.64 10.89 18.39
C TYR A 49 8.84 10.65 17.11
N LEU A 50 7.60 10.15 17.21
CA LEU A 50 6.74 9.96 16.04
C LEU A 50 6.51 11.28 15.29
N GLU A 51 6.20 12.36 16.02
CA GLU A 51 6.01 13.69 15.43
C GLU A 51 7.27 14.18 14.71
N SER A 52 8.47 13.84 15.20
CA SER A 52 9.73 14.17 14.53
C SER A 52 9.91 13.48 13.18
N LYS A 53 9.17 12.39 12.94
CA LYS A 53 9.08 11.66 11.67
C LYS A 53 7.86 12.08 10.85
N GLU A 54 7.13 13.10 11.28
CA GLU A 54 5.84 13.52 10.72
C GLU A 54 4.72 12.47 10.87
N TRP A 55 4.88 11.55 11.83
CA TRP A 55 3.91 10.50 12.13
C TRP A 55 3.10 10.85 13.38
N SER A 56 1.89 10.29 13.46
CA SER A 56 0.99 10.45 14.61
C SER A 56 0.35 9.10 14.95
N LEU A 57 -0.02 8.90 16.23
CA LEU A 57 -0.68 7.67 16.66
C LEU A 57 -2.01 7.44 15.92
N GLU A 58 -2.78 8.51 15.72
CA GLU A 58 -4.14 8.43 15.17
C GLU A 58 -4.14 8.24 13.64
N ASP A 59 -3.19 8.84 12.92
CA ASP A 59 -3.22 8.82 11.45
C ASP A 59 -2.44 7.65 10.86
N HIS A 60 -1.44 7.11 11.59
CA HIS A 60 -0.50 6.12 11.05
C HIS A 60 -0.69 4.72 11.63
N PHE A 61 -1.41 4.57 12.73
CA PHE A 61 -1.52 3.29 13.42
C PHE A 61 -2.96 2.91 13.74
N ILE A 62 -3.30 1.69 13.37
CA ILE A 62 -4.61 1.08 13.60
C ILE A 62 -4.59 0.32 14.92
N SER A 63 -3.44 -0.25 15.32
CA SER A 63 -3.32 -1.05 16.53
C SER A 63 -1.93 -0.98 17.17
N VAL A 64 -1.88 -1.21 18.49
CA VAL A 64 -0.62 -1.18 19.26
C VAL A 64 0.40 -2.21 18.79
N ASP A 65 -0.04 -3.27 18.12
CA ASP A 65 0.84 -4.30 17.55
C ASP A 65 1.67 -3.77 16.34
N GLU A 66 1.30 -2.62 15.77
CA GLU A 66 2.03 -1.94 14.70
C GLU A 66 3.08 -0.94 15.24
N LEU A 67 3.11 -0.72 16.56
CA LEU A 67 4.09 0.14 17.21
C LEU A 67 5.38 -0.65 17.47
N GLY A 68 6.52 -0.01 17.22
CA GLY A 68 7.85 -0.59 17.46
C GLY A 68 8.73 0.24 18.39
N ILE A 69 9.92 -0.27 18.67
CA ILE A 69 10.91 0.42 19.49
C ILE A 69 11.52 1.55 18.66
N PRO A 70 11.42 2.83 19.10
CA PRO A 70 11.98 3.95 18.34
C PRO A 70 13.48 3.79 18.08
N LEU A 71 13.93 4.23 16.90
CA LEU A 71 15.35 4.22 16.56
C LEU A 71 16.13 5.26 17.36
N THR A 72 17.13 4.79 18.08
CA THR A 72 18.06 5.57 18.91
C THR A 72 19.43 4.93 18.86
N GLU A 73 20.45 5.62 19.36
CA GLU A 73 21.81 5.08 19.51
C GLU A 73 21.87 3.77 20.32
N GLU A 74 20.91 3.54 21.22
CA GLU A 74 20.87 2.30 22.01
C GLU A 74 20.08 1.19 21.30
N SER A 75 18.93 1.52 20.69
CA SER A 75 18.09 0.52 20.02
C SER A 75 18.67 0.01 18.71
N ILE A 76 19.58 0.71 18.05
CA ILE A 76 20.27 0.19 16.85
C ILE A 76 21.34 -0.87 17.17
N LYS A 77 21.81 -0.96 18.41
CA LYS A 77 22.96 -1.82 18.75
C LYS A 77 22.70 -3.31 18.50
N PRO A 78 21.53 -3.87 18.86
CA PRO A 78 21.19 -5.25 18.52
C PRO A 78 21.33 -5.52 17.03
N VAL A 79 20.78 -4.66 16.16
CA VAL A 79 20.92 -4.78 14.70
C VAL A 79 22.39 -4.80 14.27
N LEU A 80 23.20 -3.85 14.75
CA LEU A 80 24.63 -3.81 14.43
C LEU A 80 25.37 -5.08 14.91
N GLU A 81 25.03 -5.59 16.09
CA GLU A 81 25.64 -6.79 16.67
C GLU A 81 25.21 -8.08 15.96
N ASP A 82 23.92 -8.22 15.63
CA ASP A 82 23.33 -9.41 15.03
C ASP A 82 23.83 -9.62 13.59
N PHE A 83 24.05 -8.53 12.84
CA PHE A 83 24.53 -8.56 11.46
C PHE A 83 26.04 -8.28 11.31
N ASP A 84 26.79 -8.12 12.41
CA ASP A 84 28.23 -7.80 12.44
C ASP A 84 28.58 -6.55 11.59
N LEU A 85 27.76 -5.50 11.72
CA LEU A 85 27.89 -4.25 10.98
C LEU A 85 28.41 -3.12 11.88
N THR A 86 29.27 -2.29 11.32
CA THR A 86 29.51 -0.94 11.87
C THR A 86 28.37 0.01 11.51
N ARG A 87 28.28 1.15 12.20
CA ARG A 87 27.31 2.20 11.89
C ARG A 87 27.45 2.68 10.45
N GLU A 88 28.69 2.83 9.99
CA GLU A 88 29.01 3.25 8.63
C GLU A 88 28.62 2.20 7.60
N GLU A 89 28.80 0.91 7.89
CA GLU A 89 28.37 -0.18 6.99
C GLU A 89 26.85 -0.30 6.92
N LEU A 90 26.14 -0.15 8.05
CA LEU A 90 24.69 -0.10 8.04
C LEU A 90 24.15 1.06 7.20
N ASN A 91 24.67 2.28 7.41
CA ASN A 91 24.24 3.42 6.61
C ASN A 91 24.58 3.22 5.11
N ALA A 92 25.72 2.64 4.78
CA ALA A 92 26.08 2.35 3.40
C ALA A 92 25.14 1.34 2.74
N LEU A 93 24.76 0.28 3.47
CA LEU A 93 23.79 -0.72 3.02
C LEU A 93 22.44 -0.06 2.70
N LEU A 94 21.91 0.75 3.63
CA LEU A 94 20.62 1.43 3.44
C LEU A 94 20.65 2.48 2.32
N VAL A 95 21.81 3.09 2.03
CA VAL A 95 21.98 3.97 0.87
C VAL A 95 21.96 3.16 -0.44
N GLU A 96 22.56 1.97 -0.46
CA GLU A 96 22.60 1.09 -1.63
C GLU A 96 21.18 0.67 -2.05
N PHE A 97 20.32 0.36 -1.08
CA PHE A 97 18.92 -0.02 -1.31
C PHE A 97 17.95 1.17 -1.36
N GLY A 98 18.44 2.40 -1.13
CA GLY A 98 17.67 3.62 -1.30
C GLY A 98 16.74 3.98 -0.13
N ASP A 99 16.86 3.31 1.02
CA ASP A 99 16.06 3.62 2.22
C ASP A 99 16.45 4.97 2.85
N ILE A 100 17.70 5.38 2.69
CA ILE A 100 18.23 6.67 3.15
C ILE A 100 19.11 7.33 2.08
N ALA A 101 19.22 8.65 2.12
CA ALA A 101 20.04 9.41 1.18
C ALA A 101 21.54 9.31 1.51
N GLU A 102 22.41 9.51 0.50
CA GLU A 102 23.86 9.54 0.70
C GLU A 102 24.27 10.59 1.75
N GLY A 103 24.95 10.14 2.80
CA GLY A 103 25.40 11.00 3.90
C GLY A 103 24.36 11.24 5.00
N GLN A 104 23.16 10.66 4.88
CA GLN A 104 22.18 10.57 5.96
C GLN A 104 22.58 9.46 6.93
N ASP A 105 22.23 9.64 8.20
CA ASP A 105 22.38 8.62 9.24
C ASP A 105 21.03 7.90 9.44
N VAL A 106 21.01 6.59 9.68
CA VAL A 106 19.72 5.86 9.77
C VAL A 106 18.81 6.35 10.91
N LEU A 107 19.33 7.00 11.96
CA LEU A 107 18.46 7.63 12.97
C LEU A 107 17.66 8.81 12.40
N ASP A 108 18.16 9.44 11.33
CA ASP A 108 17.53 10.57 10.66
C ASP A 108 16.64 10.13 9.48
N GLY A 109 16.49 8.82 9.22
CA GLY A 109 15.66 8.28 8.14
C GLY A 109 14.17 8.62 8.29
N GLU A 110 13.45 8.75 7.19
CA GLU A 110 12.02 9.10 7.19
C GLU A 110 11.11 7.86 7.31
N TYR A 111 11.52 6.75 6.70
CA TYR A 111 10.69 5.54 6.56
C TYR A 111 10.97 4.46 7.60
N LEU A 112 12.24 4.27 7.96
CA LEU A 112 12.63 3.32 9.01
C LEU A 112 12.45 4.02 10.36
N VAL A 113 11.30 3.79 10.98
CA VAL A 113 10.91 4.45 12.24
C VAL A 113 11.21 3.57 13.46
N PHE A 114 11.16 2.25 13.30
CA PHE A 114 11.32 1.30 14.41
C PHE A 114 12.50 0.35 14.21
N GLU A 115 13.02 -0.14 15.33
CA GLU A 115 14.13 -1.10 15.40
C GLU A 115 13.78 -2.43 14.72
N GLU A 116 12.55 -2.90 14.91
CA GLU A 116 12.06 -4.14 14.34
C GLU A 116 12.03 -4.09 12.81
N ASP A 117 11.55 -2.97 12.24
CA ASP A 117 11.53 -2.74 10.79
C ASP A 117 12.95 -2.65 10.25
N LEU A 118 13.84 -1.90 10.93
CA LEU A 118 15.25 -1.83 10.56
C LEU A 118 15.91 -3.21 10.58
N SER A 119 15.67 -4.00 11.62
CA SER A 119 16.23 -5.34 11.79
C SER A 119 15.74 -6.28 10.68
N TYR A 120 14.44 -6.27 10.39
CA TYR A 120 13.84 -7.04 9.30
C TYR A 120 14.43 -6.66 7.94
N THR A 121 14.51 -5.36 7.65
CA THR A 121 15.06 -4.83 6.41
C THR A 121 16.53 -5.23 6.23
N VAL A 122 17.35 -5.10 7.28
CA VAL A 122 18.76 -5.51 7.23
C VAL A 122 18.91 -7.01 7.07
N ASP A 123 18.11 -7.83 7.76
CA ASP A 123 18.11 -9.29 7.58
C ASP A 123 17.80 -9.65 6.13
N TYR A 124 16.80 -9.00 5.54
CA TYR A 124 16.42 -9.21 4.16
C TYR A 124 17.60 -8.90 3.21
N TYR A 125 18.28 -7.76 3.37
CA TYR A 125 19.40 -7.41 2.50
C TYR A 125 20.64 -8.27 2.70
N VAL A 126 20.93 -8.67 3.95
CA VAL A 126 22.16 -9.42 4.27
C VAL A 126 21.99 -10.91 4.01
N ASN A 127 20.81 -11.47 4.29
CA ASN A 127 20.56 -12.92 4.30
C ASN A 127 19.42 -13.36 3.38
N GLY A 128 18.52 -12.46 3.01
CA GLY A 128 17.31 -12.76 2.24
C GLY A 128 17.49 -12.71 0.72
N LEU A 129 18.55 -12.09 0.22
CA LEU A 129 18.80 -11.94 -1.21
C LEU A 129 19.69 -13.05 -1.76
N THR A 130 19.34 -13.56 -2.94
CA THR A 130 20.07 -14.62 -3.62
C THR A 130 20.79 -14.05 -4.84
N PRO A 131 22.12 -14.07 -4.90
CA PRO A 131 22.85 -13.57 -6.07
C PRO A 131 22.42 -14.26 -7.36
N VAL A 132 22.42 -13.52 -8.46
CA VAL A 132 22.23 -14.10 -9.80
C VAL A 132 23.45 -14.96 -10.13
N ASP A 133 23.27 -16.27 -10.13
CA ASP A 133 24.27 -17.26 -10.54
C ASP A 133 23.64 -18.35 -11.42
N ASP A 134 24.44 -19.30 -11.89
CA ASP A 134 23.96 -20.35 -12.78
C ASP A 134 22.83 -21.21 -12.17
N ASN A 135 22.76 -21.36 -10.84
CA ASN A 135 21.73 -22.14 -10.18
C ASN A 135 20.44 -21.34 -9.97
N SER A 136 20.54 -20.13 -9.38
CA SER A 136 19.35 -19.29 -9.16
C SER A 136 18.68 -18.91 -10.47
N LEU A 137 19.48 -18.63 -11.50
CA LEU A 137 18.97 -18.37 -12.84
C LEU A 137 18.28 -19.60 -13.43
N GLN A 138 18.82 -20.81 -13.25
CA GLN A 138 18.17 -22.02 -13.74
C GLN A 138 16.83 -22.28 -13.04
N GLU A 139 16.72 -21.99 -11.74
CA GLU A 139 15.46 -22.11 -11.00
C GLU A 139 14.39 -21.14 -11.55
N LEU A 140 14.76 -19.88 -11.83
CA LEU A 140 13.87 -18.90 -12.46
C LEU A 140 13.43 -19.36 -13.85
N LEU A 141 14.36 -19.84 -14.69
CA LEU A 141 14.05 -20.34 -16.03
C LEU A 141 13.06 -21.52 -15.96
N ASP A 142 13.25 -22.43 -15.01
CA ASP A 142 12.36 -23.58 -14.81
C ASP A 142 10.97 -23.14 -14.32
N TYR A 143 10.90 -22.14 -13.43
CA TYR A 143 9.64 -21.63 -12.87
C TYR A 143 8.77 -20.94 -13.92
N TYR A 144 9.36 -20.05 -14.74
CA TYR A 144 8.66 -19.33 -15.82
C TYR A 144 8.65 -20.07 -17.16
N GLU A 145 9.14 -21.32 -17.18
CA GLU A 145 9.19 -22.20 -18.37
C GLU A 145 9.97 -21.61 -19.57
N PHE A 146 11.03 -20.84 -19.32
CA PHE A 146 11.93 -20.38 -20.39
C PHE A 146 12.84 -21.52 -20.88
N ASP A 147 12.89 -21.72 -22.20
CA ASP A 147 13.69 -22.79 -22.83
C ASP A 147 15.21 -22.68 -22.55
N SER A 148 15.72 -21.48 -22.29
CA SER A 148 17.14 -21.20 -22.08
C SER A 148 17.39 -19.78 -21.55
N LYS A 149 18.59 -19.53 -21.01
CA LYS A 149 19.07 -18.19 -20.67
C LYS A 149 18.96 -17.22 -21.84
N GLU A 150 19.30 -17.66 -23.05
CA GLU A 150 19.21 -16.83 -24.26
C GLU A 150 17.76 -16.45 -24.61
N ALA A 151 16.79 -17.31 -24.29
CA ALA A 151 15.38 -17.03 -24.48
C ALA A 151 14.89 -15.96 -23.49
N LEU A 152 15.26 -16.09 -22.21
CA LEU A 152 14.98 -15.06 -21.20
C LEU A 152 15.64 -13.73 -21.54
N GLU A 153 16.92 -13.75 -21.93
CA GLU A 153 17.65 -12.54 -22.33
C GLU A 153 16.95 -11.87 -23.52
N SER A 154 16.51 -12.65 -24.52
CA SER A 154 15.79 -12.11 -25.67
C SER A 154 14.43 -11.51 -25.28
N PHE A 155 13.72 -12.12 -24.33
CA PHE A 155 12.48 -11.58 -23.76
C PHE A 155 12.70 -10.23 -23.07
N LEU A 156 13.68 -10.14 -22.17
CA LEU A 156 14.00 -8.89 -21.45
C LEU A 156 14.42 -7.76 -22.39
N ASN A 157 15.18 -8.09 -23.44
CA ASN A 157 15.61 -7.11 -24.44
C ASN A 157 14.43 -6.48 -25.22
N GLU A 158 13.23 -7.07 -25.22
CA GLU A 158 12.02 -6.43 -25.80
C GLU A 158 11.57 -5.21 -24.98
N TYR A 159 12.00 -5.12 -23.72
CA TYR A 159 11.68 -4.06 -22.75
C TYR A 159 12.91 -3.20 -22.39
N ASP A 160 13.96 -3.24 -23.22
CA ASP A 160 15.26 -2.58 -22.96
C ASP A 160 15.98 -3.05 -21.67
N GLU A 161 15.64 -4.24 -21.16
CA GLU A 161 16.23 -4.86 -19.98
C GLU A 161 17.28 -5.94 -20.33
N SER A 162 18.11 -6.31 -19.36
CA SER A 162 19.09 -7.40 -19.48
C SER A 162 19.31 -8.11 -18.14
N ILE A 163 19.61 -9.41 -18.19
CA ILE A 163 19.98 -10.19 -16.98
C ILE A 163 21.19 -9.53 -16.28
N GLU A 164 22.09 -8.89 -17.03
CA GLU A 164 23.29 -8.23 -16.48
C GLU A 164 23.00 -6.99 -15.62
N TYR A 165 21.76 -6.50 -15.58
CA TYR A 165 21.39 -5.34 -14.76
C TYR A 165 21.01 -5.71 -13.33
N TYR A 166 20.94 -7.00 -13.00
CA TYR A 166 20.48 -7.49 -11.70
C TYR A 166 21.59 -8.23 -10.97
N ASP A 167 21.85 -7.81 -9.73
CA ASP A 167 22.76 -8.51 -8.83
C ASP A 167 22.05 -9.66 -8.09
N TYR A 168 20.74 -9.55 -7.84
CA TYR A 168 19.92 -10.51 -7.10
C TYR A 168 18.79 -11.10 -7.96
N ILE A 169 18.50 -12.38 -7.76
CA ILE A 169 17.53 -13.12 -8.58
C ILE A 169 16.10 -12.64 -8.31
N GLU A 170 15.81 -12.17 -7.10
CA GLU A 170 14.50 -11.68 -6.69
C GLU A 170 14.08 -10.43 -7.50
N ASP A 171 15.03 -9.53 -7.80
CA ASP A 171 14.77 -8.34 -8.63
C ASP A 171 14.50 -8.71 -10.09
N LEU A 172 15.27 -9.67 -10.61
CA LEU A 172 15.08 -10.19 -11.96
C LEU A 172 13.74 -10.94 -12.07
N GLU A 173 13.41 -11.77 -11.09
CA GLU A 173 12.14 -12.50 -10.99
C GLU A 173 10.96 -11.53 -10.99
N MET A 174 10.98 -10.49 -10.15
CA MET A 174 9.94 -9.47 -10.11
C MET A 174 9.75 -8.78 -11.47
N THR A 175 10.85 -8.46 -12.15
CA THR A 175 10.78 -7.85 -13.49
C THR A 175 10.16 -8.81 -14.51
N VAL A 176 10.61 -10.07 -14.50
CA VAL A 176 10.08 -11.11 -15.38
C VAL A 176 8.58 -11.33 -15.14
N ASP A 177 8.17 -11.40 -13.88
CA ASP A 177 6.78 -11.53 -13.47
C ASP A 177 5.92 -10.38 -14.01
N MET A 178 6.39 -9.14 -13.80
CA MET A 178 5.71 -7.93 -14.25
C MET A 178 5.46 -7.92 -15.77
N TYR A 179 6.43 -8.39 -16.57
CA TYR A 179 6.30 -8.40 -18.02
C TYR A 179 5.55 -9.62 -18.57
N LEU A 180 5.64 -10.78 -17.91
CA LEU A 180 4.87 -11.97 -18.29
C LEU A 180 3.39 -11.87 -17.89
N TYR A 181 3.15 -11.26 -16.74
CA TYR A 181 1.83 -11.13 -16.12
C TYR A 181 1.55 -9.66 -15.82
N PRO A 182 1.45 -8.81 -16.87
CA PRO A 182 1.13 -7.42 -16.67
C PRO A 182 -0.18 -7.30 -15.88
N ALA A 183 -0.17 -6.44 -14.87
CA ALA A 183 -1.36 -6.08 -14.12
C ALA A 183 -2.26 -5.15 -14.98
N GLY A 184 -2.85 -5.70 -16.03
CA GLY A 184 -3.70 -4.96 -16.97
C GLY A 184 -3.84 -5.64 -18.32
N THR A 185 -4.79 -5.18 -19.11
CA THR A 185 -5.03 -5.66 -20.47
C THR A 185 -4.32 -4.73 -21.44
N VAL A 186 -3.28 -5.22 -22.12
CA VAL A 186 -2.54 -4.44 -23.12
C VAL A 186 -3.49 -3.84 -24.14
N ILE A 187 -3.34 -2.55 -24.46
CA ILE A 187 -4.20 -1.88 -25.44
C ILE A 187 -4.08 -2.56 -26.81
N ASP A 188 -5.21 -3.01 -27.33
CA ASP A 188 -5.36 -3.53 -28.68
C ASP A 188 -6.56 -2.87 -29.39
N ASP A 189 -6.76 -3.20 -30.66
CA ASP A 189 -7.85 -2.58 -31.43
C ASP A 189 -9.24 -2.94 -30.89
N ASP A 190 -9.40 -4.10 -30.23
CA ASP A 190 -10.70 -4.58 -29.75
C ASP A 190 -11.07 -3.89 -28.43
N ASN A 191 -10.17 -3.85 -27.45
CA ASN A 191 -10.43 -3.19 -26.17
C ASN A 191 -10.45 -1.66 -26.27
N LEU A 192 -9.66 -1.07 -27.18
CA LEU A 192 -9.73 0.35 -27.46
C LEU A 192 -11.08 0.72 -28.08
N GLN A 193 -11.62 -0.12 -28.98
CA GLN A 193 -12.94 0.10 -29.55
C GLN A 193 -14.04 0.06 -28.47
N GLU A 194 -13.96 -0.86 -27.50
CA GLU A 194 -14.88 -0.92 -26.37
C GLU A 194 -14.80 0.35 -25.51
N LEU A 195 -13.58 0.81 -25.18
CA LEU A 195 -13.37 2.04 -24.43
C LEU A 195 -13.93 3.28 -25.17
N LEU A 196 -13.70 3.37 -26.48
CA LEU A 196 -14.24 4.47 -27.29
C LEU A 196 -15.77 4.49 -27.25
N GLU A 197 -16.42 3.32 -27.27
CA GLU A 197 -17.87 3.20 -27.13
C GLU A 197 -18.37 3.60 -25.74
N ASN A 198 -17.65 3.21 -24.68
CA ASN A 198 -18.03 3.51 -23.29
C ASN A 198 -18.02 5.03 -22.99
N TYR A 199 -17.07 5.77 -23.57
CA TYR A 199 -16.94 7.22 -23.37
C TYR A 199 -17.51 8.07 -24.52
N ASP A 200 -18.28 7.46 -25.43
CA ASP A 200 -18.90 8.12 -26.59
C ASP A 200 -17.90 8.85 -27.53
N PHE A 201 -16.67 8.35 -27.65
CA PHE A 201 -15.71 8.84 -28.64
C PHE A 201 -16.00 8.25 -30.02
N GLY A 202 -16.02 9.12 -31.04
CA GLY A 202 -16.35 8.72 -32.41
C GLY A 202 -15.25 7.95 -33.15
N SER A 203 -14.00 8.07 -32.68
CA SER A 203 -12.82 7.44 -33.27
C SER A 203 -11.61 7.55 -32.33
N LYS A 204 -10.56 6.76 -32.61
CA LYS A 204 -9.25 6.89 -31.94
C LYS A 204 -8.68 8.31 -32.07
N GLU A 205 -8.82 8.94 -33.24
CA GLU A 205 -8.38 10.32 -33.43
C GLU A 205 -9.17 11.32 -32.57
N ASP A 206 -10.45 11.07 -32.30
CA ASP A 206 -11.25 11.93 -31.42
C ASP A 206 -10.78 11.82 -29.96
N LEU A 207 -10.48 10.61 -29.49
CA LEU A 207 -9.88 10.40 -28.16
C LEU A 207 -8.49 11.03 -28.06
N GLU A 208 -7.63 10.84 -29.06
CA GLU A 208 -6.28 11.43 -29.06
C GLU A 208 -6.32 12.97 -29.02
N LEU A 209 -7.30 13.58 -29.70
CA LEU A 209 -7.52 15.03 -29.63
C LEU A 209 -7.97 15.47 -28.24
N TYR A 210 -8.81 14.68 -27.58
CA TYR A 210 -9.29 14.94 -26.22
C TYR A 210 -8.14 14.87 -25.19
N LEU A 211 -7.37 13.77 -25.16
CA LEU A 211 -6.24 13.60 -24.25
C LEU A 211 -5.21 14.72 -24.39
N LYS A 212 -4.97 15.17 -25.63
CA LYS A 212 -4.03 16.25 -25.91
C LYS A 212 -4.41 17.58 -25.24
N GLU A 213 -5.69 17.83 -24.95
CA GLU A 213 -6.11 19.02 -24.19
C GLU A 213 -5.54 19.03 -22.77
N TYR A 214 -5.22 17.85 -22.23
CA TYR A 214 -4.61 17.63 -20.91
C TYR A 214 -3.09 17.41 -20.98
N GLY A 215 -2.48 17.52 -22.16
CA GLY A 215 -1.05 17.26 -22.37
C GLY A 215 -0.70 15.77 -22.46
N ASP A 216 -1.70 14.94 -22.75
CA ASP A 216 -1.65 13.49 -22.70
C ASP A 216 -1.77 12.85 -24.10
N SER A 217 -1.61 11.54 -24.21
CA SER A 217 -1.67 10.75 -25.46
C SER A 217 -1.99 9.29 -25.18
N ILE A 218 -2.68 8.61 -26.11
CA ILE A 218 -2.87 7.15 -26.04
C ILE A 218 -1.52 6.43 -25.97
N GLU A 219 -0.47 6.97 -26.61
CA GLU A 219 0.86 6.37 -26.63
C GLU A 219 1.56 6.35 -25.24
N TYR A 220 1.03 7.07 -24.26
CA TYR A 220 1.57 7.06 -22.89
C TYR A 220 1.03 5.91 -22.04
N TYR A 221 0.05 5.15 -22.54
CA TYR A 221 -0.60 4.07 -21.84
C TYR A 221 -0.25 2.72 -22.47
N ALA A 222 0.16 1.77 -21.63
CA ALA A 222 0.36 0.38 -22.04
C ALA A 222 -0.92 -0.45 -21.88
N PHE A 223 -1.71 -0.18 -20.83
CA PHE A 223 -2.89 -0.94 -20.45
C PHE A 223 -4.17 -0.12 -20.63
N ILE A 224 -5.25 -0.79 -21.03
CA ILE A 224 -6.52 -0.14 -21.32
C ILE A 224 -7.16 0.45 -20.05
N GLU A 225 -6.91 -0.18 -18.89
CA GLU A 225 -7.40 0.27 -17.59
C GLU A 225 -6.80 1.60 -17.15
N ASP A 226 -5.51 1.84 -17.43
CA ASP A 226 -4.84 3.11 -17.11
C ASP A 226 -5.40 4.26 -17.98
N LEU A 227 -5.64 3.97 -19.25
CA LEU A 227 -6.25 4.90 -20.19
C LEU A 227 -7.71 5.19 -19.80
N ASP A 228 -8.47 4.15 -19.46
CA ASP A 228 -9.86 4.23 -18.95
C ASP A 228 -9.93 5.14 -17.72
N TYR A 229 -9.10 4.85 -16.71
CA TYR A 229 -9.00 5.65 -15.49
C TYR A 229 -8.69 7.13 -15.78
N SER A 230 -7.74 7.39 -16.67
CA SER A 230 -7.33 8.77 -16.97
C SER A 230 -8.44 9.53 -17.70
N ILE A 231 -9.15 8.88 -18.61
CA ILE A 231 -10.32 9.47 -19.28
C ILE A 231 -11.42 9.77 -18.26
N ASP A 232 -11.73 8.83 -17.36
CA ASP A 232 -12.73 9.02 -16.30
C ASP A 232 -12.38 10.26 -15.46
N MET A 233 -11.12 10.35 -15.02
CA MET A 233 -10.59 11.48 -14.25
C MET A 233 -10.70 12.82 -15.01
N TYR A 234 -10.49 12.83 -16.32
CA TYR A 234 -10.61 14.05 -17.12
C TYR A 234 -12.07 14.45 -17.40
N GLN A 235 -12.99 13.49 -17.55
CA GLN A 235 -14.40 13.77 -17.82
C GLN A 235 -15.17 14.13 -16.55
N ASN A 236 -14.93 13.40 -15.48
CA ASN A 236 -15.67 13.50 -14.23
C ASN A 236 -14.93 14.32 -13.16
N GLY A 237 -13.67 14.68 -13.41
CA GLY A 237 -12.80 15.35 -12.44
C GLY A 237 -12.19 14.34 -11.46
N TYR A 238 -11.21 14.78 -10.67
CA TYR A 238 -10.88 14.06 -9.43
C TYR A 238 -12.19 13.86 -8.67
N TYR A 239 -12.43 12.65 -8.15
CA TYR A 239 -13.42 12.43 -7.11
C TYR A 239 -13.28 13.55 -6.06
N GLU A 240 -14.12 14.59 -6.12
CA GLU A 240 -14.38 15.40 -4.94
C GLU A 240 -14.92 14.40 -3.91
N GLU A 241 -14.50 14.51 -2.65
CA GLU A 241 -14.77 13.58 -1.52
C GLU A 241 -16.23 13.09 -1.38
N ASP A 242 -17.17 13.65 -2.13
CA ASP A 242 -18.59 13.31 -2.16
C ASP A 242 -18.93 12.06 -3.03
N ASP A 243 -18.02 11.52 -3.86
CA ASP A 243 -18.29 10.35 -4.72
C ASP A 243 -17.65 9.02 -4.26
N LEU A 244 -17.41 8.87 -2.95
CA LEU A 244 -17.28 7.55 -2.31
C LEU A 244 -18.57 6.69 -2.40
N THR A 245 -19.59 7.13 -3.14
CA THR A 245 -20.86 6.42 -3.30
C THR A 245 -20.80 5.28 -4.34
N TYR A 246 -19.78 5.25 -5.22
CA TYR A 246 -19.60 4.17 -6.20
C TYR A 246 -18.82 2.97 -5.67
N LEU A 247 -18.07 3.12 -4.58
CA LEU A 247 -17.50 1.98 -3.84
C LEU A 247 -18.59 1.13 -3.14
N ASP A 248 -19.81 1.67 -3.01
CA ASP A 248 -20.90 1.04 -2.27
C ASP A 248 -21.52 -0.15 -3.04
N GLU A 249 -21.51 -0.18 -4.38
CA GLU A 249 -22.11 -1.29 -5.14
C GLU A 249 -21.19 -2.52 -5.26
N GLU A 250 -19.86 -2.34 -5.33
CA GLU A 250 -18.90 -3.46 -5.45
C GLU A 250 -18.51 -4.06 -4.08
N LEU A 251 -18.47 -3.23 -3.01
CA LEU A 251 -18.26 -3.73 -1.63
C LEU A 251 -19.45 -4.54 -1.09
N ILE A 252 -20.65 -4.33 -1.63
CA ILE A 252 -21.84 -5.14 -1.33
C ILE A 252 -21.67 -6.58 -1.81
N ASP A 253 -20.95 -6.83 -2.92
CA ASP A 253 -20.72 -8.18 -3.44
C ASP A 253 -19.52 -8.88 -2.76
N MET A 254 -18.58 -8.12 -2.18
CA MET A 254 -17.45 -8.63 -1.41
C MET A 254 -17.71 -8.78 0.10
N ASN A 255 -18.93 -8.52 0.57
CA ASN A 255 -19.37 -8.77 1.96
C ASN A 255 -18.59 -7.97 3.03
N PHE A 256 -17.95 -6.87 2.64
CA PHE A 256 -17.38 -5.87 3.56
C PHE A 256 -18.34 -4.68 3.67
N VAL A 257 -19.46 -4.87 4.38
CA VAL A 257 -20.33 -3.75 4.76
C VAL A 257 -19.99 -3.38 6.19
N ASP A 258 -19.14 -2.35 6.36
CA ASP A 258 -19.12 -1.60 7.61
C ASP A 258 -20.40 -0.78 7.71
N THR A 259 -21.47 -1.44 8.17
CA THR A 259 -22.82 -0.90 8.38
C THR A 259 -22.90 0.28 9.38
N SER A 260 -21.78 0.74 9.93
CA SER A 260 -21.72 1.77 10.97
C SER A 260 -21.99 3.19 10.45
N SER A 261 -21.54 3.51 9.24
CA SER A 261 -21.69 4.84 8.62
C SER A 261 -23.14 5.14 8.23
N VAL A 262 -23.88 4.15 7.72
CA VAL A 262 -25.30 4.27 7.35
C VAL A 262 -26.20 4.49 8.58
N TYR A 263 -25.88 3.87 9.72
CA TYR A 263 -26.68 4.02 10.95
C TYR A 263 -26.50 5.39 11.62
N ILE A 264 -25.30 5.99 11.53
CA ILE A 264 -25.01 7.31 12.09
C ILE A 264 -25.76 8.40 11.32
N MET A 265 -25.82 8.33 9.98
CA MET A 265 -26.64 9.24 9.17
C MET A 265 -28.15 9.12 9.47
N PHE A 266 -28.65 7.90 9.68
CA PHE A 266 -30.07 7.68 10.00
C PHE A 266 -30.45 8.23 11.40
N LEU A 267 -29.53 8.15 12.37
CA LEU A 267 -29.71 8.73 13.71
C LEU A 267 -29.61 10.26 13.71
N LEU A 268 -28.73 10.85 12.89
CA LEU A 268 -28.61 12.30 12.73
C LEU A 268 -29.85 12.92 12.08
N GLN A 269 -30.45 12.25 11.07
CA GLN A 269 -31.72 12.70 10.47
C GLN A 269 -32.91 12.62 11.44
N LEU A 270 -32.96 11.59 12.30
CA LEU A 270 -33.98 11.49 13.34
C LEU A 270 -33.84 12.58 14.43
N PHE A 271 -32.60 12.97 14.77
CA PHE A 271 -32.34 14.06 15.71
C PHE A 271 -32.68 15.44 15.13
N TYR A 272 -32.38 15.69 13.84
CA TYR A 272 -32.71 16.96 13.20
C TYR A 272 -34.23 17.17 13.08
N GLY A 273 -34.99 16.11 12.76
CA GLY A 273 -36.46 16.17 12.67
C GLY A 273 -37.18 16.42 14.01
N LEU A 274 -36.55 16.12 15.14
CA LEU A 274 -37.09 16.35 16.49
C LEU A 274 -36.77 17.75 17.05
N ILE A 275 -35.76 18.43 16.50
CA ILE A 275 -35.38 19.80 16.92
C ILE A 275 -36.11 20.86 16.09
N SER A 276 -36.62 20.50 14.91
CA SER A 276 -37.37 21.39 14.01
C SER A 276 -38.91 21.27 14.08
N SER A 277 -39.49 20.70 15.15
CA SER A 277 -40.95 20.64 15.39
C SER A 277 -41.38 21.23 16.72
#